data_AF-A0A969PZV3-F1
#
_entry.id   AF-A0A969PZV3-F1
#
_cell.length_a   1.000
_cell.length_b   1.000
_cell.length_c   1.000
_cell.angle_alpha   90.00
_cell.angle_beta   90.00
_cell.angle_gamma   90.00
#
_symmetry.space_group_name_H-M   'P 1'
#
loop_
_entity.id
_entity.type
_entity.pdbx_description
1 polymer ?
#
loop_
_entity_poly.entity_id
_entity_poly.type
_entity_poly.pdbx_seq_one_letter_code
_entity_poly.pdbx_strand_id
1 'polypeptide(L)'
;MGARGARGGLLVGLIGLDSLLFLIPVIEGDTTVSLILLGILTLVAAVILAPRRVSRTASFFIVISLLLVAWEGAKALVERLNYAIVTPQPAFTYTAYASLDEALTALETGTIEAIVADENDLEDLMPVYPRDSKGRGEGAFPYPNLRYLSRLQLQEYVAFFPLTPDMPGRLSIAVRSEDAAQVSKPSDLLGQPIGAVTGDFALDKYLAAPRALVLLDLKILNNLNLPHLQAIAQAFLQPARRNGEFLLVRILSEAALYTLREAVFGFVFGALLGLLLGTAFAHSPLMERALLPYVVASQTIPILAIAPMVVIWLGASFASVAVIATYITFFPVTINTLRGLQSPHPTALELMNSYAATRWMTLWKLRFPAAVPYIFAALKVSATASVVGAIIGELPSGMGDGLGRAILDFSSDYSLTSTPKLWAAIVTAALIGVLFFIVVGVVERVALRRYVRGV
;
A
#
# COMPACT_ATOMS: atom_id res chain seq x y z
N MET A 1 -43.97 11.03 -5.66
CA MET A 1 -42.52 10.94 -5.97
C MET A 1 -42.23 9.57 -6.59
N GLY A 2 -41.82 9.52 -7.86
CA GLY A 2 -41.66 8.26 -8.58
C GLY A 2 -40.52 7.38 -8.05
N ALA A 3 -40.62 6.06 -8.25
CA ALA A 3 -39.66 5.05 -7.78
C ALA A 3 -38.17 5.28 -8.12
N ARG A 4 -37.86 6.18 -9.08
CA ARG A 4 -36.48 6.65 -9.34
C ARG A 4 -35.93 7.55 -8.22
N GLY A 5 -36.76 8.42 -7.63
CA GLY A 5 -36.36 9.31 -6.55
C GLY A 5 -36.06 8.55 -5.25
N ALA A 6 -36.85 7.52 -4.94
CA ALA A 6 -36.64 6.68 -3.77
C ALA A 6 -35.29 5.94 -3.80
N ARG A 7 -34.90 5.35 -4.95
CA ARG A 7 -33.60 4.69 -5.09
C ARG A 7 -32.41 5.66 -5.11
N GLY A 8 -32.59 6.84 -5.70
CA GLY A 8 -31.60 7.91 -5.62
C GLY A 8 -31.34 8.29 -4.16
N GLY A 9 -32.40 8.44 -3.36
CA GLY A 9 -32.30 8.67 -1.92
C GLY A 9 -31.57 7.56 -1.17
N LEU A 10 -31.86 6.28 -1.47
CA LEU A 10 -31.15 5.14 -0.85
C LEU A 10 -29.65 5.13 -1.17
N LEU A 11 -29.26 5.42 -2.41
CA LEU A 11 -27.85 5.50 -2.78
C LEU A 11 -27.14 6.70 -2.14
N VAL A 12 -27.80 7.86 -2.06
CA VAL A 12 -27.26 9.02 -1.36
C VAL A 12 -27.09 8.73 0.13
N GLY A 13 -28.07 8.05 0.74
CA GLY A 13 -27.98 7.59 2.12
C GLY A 13 -26.82 6.62 2.34
N LEU A 14 -26.60 5.69 1.40
CA LEU A 14 -25.50 4.72 1.46
C LEU A 14 -24.14 5.41 1.42
N ILE A 15 -23.95 6.32 0.45
CA ILE A 15 -22.73 7.14 0.33
C ILE A 15 -22.52 8.00 1.58
N GLY A 16 -23.61 8.53 2.15
CA GLY A 16 -23.58 9.31 3.38
C GLY A 16 -23.06 8.49 4.56
N LEU A 17 -23.57 7.27 4.77
CA LEU A 17 -23.11 6.38 5.83
C LEU A 17 -21.67 5.89 5.62
N ASP A 18 -21.29 5.57 4.38
CA ASP A 18 -19.91 5.22 4.05
C ASP A 18 -18.96 6.37 4.42
N SER A 19 -19.37 7.63 4.17
CA SER A 19 -18.58 8.82 4.51
C SER A 19 -18.41 8.98 6.03
N LEU A 20 -19.43 8.61 6.82
CA LEU A 20 -19.37 8.69 8.28
C LEU A 20 -18.33 7.73 8.87
N LEU A 21 -18.06 6.58 8.24
CA LEU A 21 -16.99 5.66 8.68
C LEU A 21 -15.60 6.30 8.66
N PHE A 22 -15.38 7.33 7.83
CA PHE A 22 -14.11 8.05 7.74
C PHE A 22 -14.06 9.29 8.65
N LEU A 23 -15.22 9.81 9.06
CA LEU A 23 -15.31 11.10 9.77
C LEU A 23 -15.48 10.94 11.28
N ILE A 24 -16.21 9.93 11.74
CA ILE A 24 -16.58 9.80 13.15
C ILE A 24 -15.47 9.13 13.98
N PRO A 25 -15.03 9.75 15.11
CA PRO A 25 -14.02 9.19 16.02
C PRO A 25 -14.40 7.81 16.52
N VAL A 26 -13.52 6.83 16.30
CA VAL A 26 -13.60 5.53 16.96
C VAL A 26 -13.09 5.70 18.39
N ILE A 27 -14.03 5.70 19.34
CA ILE A 27 -13.75 5.79 20.77
C ILE A 27 -13.99 4.40 21.38
N GLU A 28 -13.05 3.91 22.17
CA GLU A 28 -13.20 2.62 22.86
C GLU A 28 -14.49 2.60 23.69
N GLY A 29 -15.30 1.54 23.48
CA GLY A 29 -16.59 1.38 24.15
C GLY A 29 -17.77 2.11 23.48
N ASP A 30 -17.55 2.89 22.42
CA ASP A 30 -18.63 3.53 21.67
C ASP A 30 -19.30 2.57 20.67
N THR A 31 -20.64 2.61 20.61
CA THR A 31 -21.45 1.81 19.69
C THR A 31 -21.67 2.49 18.34
N THR A 32 -21.23 3.74 18.17
CA THR A 32 -21.47 4.54 16.95
C THR A 32 -21.04 3.84 15.66
N VAL A 33 -19.84 3.27 15.60
CA VAL A 33 -19.37 2.52 14.41
C VAL A 33 -20.27 1.32 14.11
N SER A 34 -20.69 0.58 15.16
CA SER A 34 -21.59 -0.57 15.01
C SER A 34 -22.96 -0.16 14.45
N LEU A 35 -23.46 1.03 14.84
CA LEU A 35 -24.72 1.58 14.32
C LEU A 35 -24.59 2.00 12.84
N ILE A 36 -23.47 2.61 12.46
CA ILE A 36 -23.20 2.97 11.05
C ILE A 36 -23.16 1.71 10.19
N LEU A 37 -22.43 0.67 10.63
CA LEU A 37 -22.35 -0.62 9.93
C LEU A 37 -23.73 -1.26 9.72
N LEU A 38 -24.58 -1.25 10.74
CA LEU A 38 -25.96 -1.73 10.65
C LEU A 38 -26.78 -0.88 9.65
N GLY A 39 -26.61 0.44 9.67
CA GLY A 39 -27.23 1.35 8.71
C GLY A 39 -26.81 1.05 7.26
N ILE A 40 -25.52 0.76 7.02
CA ILE A 40 -25.02 0.40 5.69
C ILE A 40 -25.65 -0.93 5.24
N LEU A 41 -25.62 -1.96 6.09
CA LEU A 41 -26.19 -3.28 5.77
C LEU A 41 -27.69 -3.19 5.46
N THR A 42 -28.43 -2.39 6.23
CA THR A 42 -29.88 -2.20 5.99
C THR A 42 -30.14 -1.47 4.68
N LEU A 43 -29.37 -0.43 4.32
CA LEU A 43 -29.49 0.25 3.03
C LEU A 43 -29.09 -0.66 1.86
N VAL A 44 -28.02 -1.44 1.99
CA VAL A 44 -27.60 -2.42 0.98
C VAL A 44 -28.72 -3.44 0.75
N ALA A 45 -29.28 -4.01 1.82
CA ALA A 45 -30.41 -4.93 1.73
C ALA A 45 -31.63 -4.29 1.03
N ALA A 46 -31.95 -3.04 1.38
CA ALA A 46 -33.05 -2.29 0.75
C ALA A 46 -32.83 -2.06 -0.76
N VAL A 47 -31.59 -1.78 -1.18
CA VAL A 47 -31.26 -1.59 -2.61
C VAL A 47 -31.35 -2.92 -3.38
N ILE A 48 -30.91 -4.03 -2.78
CA ILE A 48 -30.94 -5.38 -3.39
C ILE A 48 -32.37 -5.91 -3.51
N LEU A 49 -33.17 -5.77 -2.44
CA LEU A 49 -34.55 -6.28 -2.39
C LEU A 49 -35.54 -5.45 -3.22
N ALA A 50 -35.15 -4.26 -3.69
CA ALA A 50 -36.03 -3.42 -4.47
C ALA A 50 -36.36 -4.07 -5.85
N PRO A 51 -37.63 -4.02 -6.31
CA PRO A 51 -38.17 -4.88 -7.39
C PRO A 51 -37.66 -4.66 -8.82
N ARG A 52 -36.60 -3.88 -9.03
CA ARG A 52 -35.99 -3.61 -10.36
C ARG A 52 -34.50 -3.98 -10.37
N ARG A 53 -33.97 -4.40 -11.52
CA ARG A 53 -32.53 -4.68 -11.69
C ARG A 53 -31.67 -3.50 -11.18
N VAL A 54 -30.61 -3.84 -10.46
CA VAL A 54 -29.62 -2.89 -9.92
C VAL A 54 -28.82 -2.31 -11.08
N SER A 55 -28.62 -0.99 -11.11
CA SER A 55 -27.77 -0.36 -12.14
C SER A 55 -26.30 -0.69 -11.87
N ARG A 56 -25.45 -0.66 -12.91
CA ARG A 56 -24.00 -0.86 -12.74
C ARG A 56 -23.38 0.08 -11.70
N THR A 57 -23.84 1.33 -11.65
CA THR A 57 -23.40 2.31 -10.66
C THR A 57 -23.83 1.94 -9.24
N ALA A 58 -25.07 1.48 -9.06
CA ALA A 58 -25.55 1.05 -7.75
C ALA A 58 -24.81 -0.21 -7.27
N SER A 59 -24.56 -1.17 -8.17
CA SER A 59 -23.76 -2.36 -7.86
C SER A 59 -22.35 -2.01 -7.41
N PHE A 60 -21.71 -1.03 -8.04
CA PHE A 60 -20.38 -0.55 -7.64
C PHE A 60 -20.36 -0.02 -6.20
N PHE A 61 -21.30 0.87 -5.84
CA PHE A 61 -21.38 1.39 -4.47
C PHE A 61 -21.70 0.30 -3.46
N ILE A 62 -22.65 -0.60 -3.76
CA ILE A 62 -22.97 -1.74 -2.88
C ILE A 62 -21.73 -2.58 -2.58
N VAL A 63 -20.93 -2.90 -3.60
CA VAL A 63 -19.70 -3.70 -3.41
C VAL A 63 -18.71 -2.96 -2.53
N ILE A 64 -18.51 -1.66 -2.75
CA ILE A 64 -17.62 -0.84 -1.90
C ILE A 64 -18.12 -0.84 -0.46
N SER A 65 -19.39 -0.53 -0.22
CA SER A 65 -19.95 -0.47 1.13
C SER A 65 -19.83 -1.82 1.84
N LEU A 66 -20.05 -2.94 1.14
CA LEU A 66 -19.86 -4.28 1.71
C LEU A 66 -18.40 -4.56 2.08
N LEU A 67 -17.43 -4.09 1.28
CA LEU A 67 -16.00 -4.21 1.62
C LEU A 67 -15.63 -3.36 2.85
N LEU A 68 -16.16 -2.13 2.95
CA LEU A 68 -15.95 -1.28 4.13
C LEU A 68 -16.57 -1.90 5.39
N VAL A 69 -17.78 -2.47 5.27
CA VAL A 69 -18.43 -3.20 6.36
C VAL A 69 -17.63 -4.44 6.76
N ALA A 70 -17.09 -5.19 5.81
CA ALA A 70 -16.25 -6.34 6.09
C ALA A 70 -14.97 -5.93 6.84
N TRP A 71 -14.36 -4.81 6.45
CA TRP A 71 -13.17 -4.25 7.09
C TRP A 71 -13.41 -3.88 8.55
N GLU A 72 -14.34 -2.96 8.80
CA GLU A 72 -14.65 -2.47 10.16
C GLU A 72 -15.35 -3.54 11.01
N GLY A 73 -16.12 -4.43 10.39
CA GLY A 73 -16.76 -5.55 11.06
C GLY A 73 -15.74 -6.58 11.57
N ALA A 74 -14.70 -6.88 10.77
CA ALA A 74 -13.61 -7.74 11.21
C ALA A 74 -12.84 -7.14 12.38
N LYS A 75 -12.63 -5.82 12.37
CA LYS A 75 -12.02 -5.05 13.47
C LYS A 75 -12.82 -5.10 14.76
N ALA A 76 -14.09 -4.70 14.68
CA ALA A 76 -14.98 -4.67 15.83
C ALA A 76 -15.14 -6.06 16.44
N LEU A 77 -15.11 -7.12 15.63
CA LEU A 77 -15.13 -8.50 16.12
C LEU A 77 -13.88 -8.82 16.93
N VAL A 78 -12.69 -8.48 16.43
CA VAL A 78 -11.40 -8.74 17.11
C VAL A 78 -11.31 -7.99 18.44
N GLU A 79 -11.73 -6.73 18.47
CA GLU A 79 -11.74 -5.91 19.68
C GLU A 79 -12.73 -6.45 20.73
N ARG A 80 -13.94 -6.84 20.32
CA ARG A 80 -14.93 -7.44 21.22
C ARG A 80 -14.53 -8.81 21.75
N LEU A 81 -13.77 -9.58 20.98
CA LEU A 81 -13.23 -10.87 21.42
C LEU A 81 -12.11 -10.71 22.46
N ASN A 82 -11.70 -9.49 22.77
CA ASN A 82 -10.91 -9.10 23.93
C ASN A 82 -9.71 -10.03 24.17
N TYR A 83 -8.75 -10.03 23.24
CA TYR A 83 -7.40 -10.57 23.49
C TYR A 83 -6.67 -9.67 24.51
N ALA A 84 -7.18 -9.62 25.75
CA ALA A 84 -6.45 -9.14 26.90
C ALA A 84 -5.70 -10.34 27.45
N ILE A 85 -4.45 -10.50 27.04
CA ILE A 85 -3.58 -11.39 27.77
C ILE A 85 -2.87 -10.56 28.83
N VAL A 86 -3.04 -10.98 30.08
CA VAL A 86 -2.35 -10.43 31.24
C VAL A 86 -1.23 -11.40 31.60
N THR A 87 -0.02 -10.90 31.86
CA THR A 87 0.97 -11.64 32.66
C THR A 87 1.46 -10.82 33.84
N PRO A 88 1.74 -11.49 34.98
CA PRO A 88 2.26 -10.85 36.18
C PRO A 88 3.76 -10.55 35.99
N GLN A 89 4.20 -9.32 36.25
CA GLN A 89 5.63 -9.01 36.38
C GLN A 89 5.89 -8.15 37.63
N PRO A 90 6.32 -8.76 38.76
CA PRO A 90 6.76 -8.04 39.95
C PRO A 90 8.27 -7.72 39.98
N ALA A 91 8.98 -7.69 38.85
CA ALA A 91 10.46 -7.72 38.83
C ALA A 91 11.20 -6.46 38.31
N PHE A 92 10.52 -5.39 37.92
CA PHE A 92 11.18 -4.17 37.43
C PHE A 92 11.17 -3.05 38.48
N THR A 93 12.34 -2.49 38.79
CA THR A 93 12.43 -1.16 39.41
C THR A 93 12.62 -0.16 38.28
N TYR A 94 11.54 0.52 37.89
CA TYR A 94 11.57 1.52 36.82
C TYR A 94 11.47 2.92 37.42
N THR A 95 12.07 3.89 36.75
CA THR A 95 11.94 5.30 37.09
C THR A 95 11.48 6.03 35.83
N ALA A 96 10.30 6.65 35.90
CA ALA A 96 9.78 7.44 34.80
C ALA A 96 10.37 8.85 34.87
N TYR A 97 10.96 9.30 33.77
CA TYR A 97 11.45 10.67 33.61
C TYR A 97 10.42 11.50 32.84
N ALA A 98 10.34 12.80 33.11
CA ALA A 98 9.33 13.66 32.49
C ALA A 98 9.69 14.03 31.04
N SER A 99 10.95 13.89 30.66
CA SER A 99 11.45 14.12 29.30
C SER A 99 12.59 13.17 28.92
N LEU A 100 12.78 12.98 27.61
CA LEU A 100 13.91 12.20 27.07
C LEU A 100 15.26 12.82 27.47
N ASP A 101 15.35 14.15 27.53
CA ASP A 101 16.58 14.85 27.93
C ASP A 101 16.95 14.58 29.40
N GLU A 102 15.97 14.50 30.30
CA GLU A 102 16.21 14.09 31.70
C GLU A 102 16.66 12.64 31.80
N ALA A 103 16.06 11.74 31.01
CA ALA A 103 16.47 10.34 30.95
C ALA A 103 17.90 10.20 30.41
N LEU A 104 18.25 10.93 29.34
CA LEU A 104 19.58 10.97 28.74
C LEU A 104 20.62 11.51 29.72
N THR A 105 20.29 12.59 30.44
CA THR A 105 21.16 13.14 31.49
C THR A 105 21.39 12.11 32.60
N ALA A 106 20.34 11.40 33.02
CA ALA A 106 20.44 10.35 34.05
C ALA A 106 21.27 9.14 33.60
N LEU A 107 21.26 8.80 32.31
CA LEU A 107 22.11 7.77 31.72
C LEU A 107 23.57 8.23 31.67
N GLU A 108 23.83 9.48 31.32
CA GLU A 108 25.18 10.07 31.30
C GLU A 108 25.79 10.21 32.70
N THR A 109 24.98 10.54 33.72
CA THR A 109 25.43 10.63 35.12
C THR A 109 25.55 9.27 35.82
N GLY A 110 25.17 8.18 35.15
CA GLY A 110 25.27 6.81 35.69
C GLY A 110 24.22 6.46 36.76
N THR A 111 23.14 7.24 36.85
CA THR A 111 22.01 6.96 37.76
C THR A 111 21.11 5.84 37.26
N ILE A 112 21.10 5.60 35.94
CA ILE A 112 20.44 4.48 35.28
C ILE A 112 21.40 3.86 34.28
N GLU A 113 21.26 2.56 34.02
CA GLU A 113 22.16 1.81 33.13
C GLU A 113 21.65 1.78 31.68
N ALA A 114 20.33 1.91 31.48
CA ALA A 114 19.69 1.84 30.19
C ALA A 114 18.44 2.72 30.14
N ILE A 115 18.16 3.32 28.98
CA ILE A 115 16.90 4.00 28.71
C ILE A 115 16.08 3.15 27.76
N VAL A 116 14.84 2.90 28.17
CA VAL A 116 13.81 2.30 27.33
C VAL A 116 12.91 3.43 26.87
N ALA A 117 13.06 3.82 25.61
CA ALA A 117 12.27 4.90 25.00
C ALA A 117 11.68 4.41 23.68
N ASP A 118 10.65 5.11 23.21
CA ASP A 118 10.07 4.87 21.90
C ASP A 118 11.17 5.00 20.84
N GLU A 119 11.23 4.04 19.90
CA GLU A 119 12.22 4.03 18.82
C GLU A 119 12.20 5.36 18.05
N ASN A 120 11.04 5.98 17.87
CA ASN A 120 10.92 7.27 17.17
C ASN A 120 11.53 8.43 17.99
N ASP A 121 11.38 8.42 19.32
CA ASP A 121 12.00 9.44 20.19
C ASP A 121 13.53 9.33 20.14
N LEU A 122 14.05 8.12 19.92
CA LEU A 122 15.49 7.83 19.76
C LEU A 122 15.99 8.06 18.34
N GLU A 123 15.17 7.83 17.31
CA GLU A 123 15.47 8.14 15.91
C GLU A 123 15.53 9.65 15.64
N ASP A 124 14.72 10.45 16.34
CA ASP A 124 14.74 11.91 16.29
C ASP A 124 16.10 12.51 16.75
N LEU A 125 16.94 11.71 17.44
CA LEU A 125 18.30 12.08 17.84
C LEU A 125 19.36 11.80 16.77
N MET A 126 19.02 11.05 15.72
CA MET A 126 19.95 10.79 14.62
C MET A 126 20.02 12.01 13.70
N PRO A 127 21.21 12.36 13.20
CA PRO A 127 21.33 13.47 12.27
C PRO A 127 20.45 13.21 11.06
N VAL A 128 19.59 14.19 10.75
CA VAL A 128 18.89 14.29 9.48
C VAL A 128 19.93 14.09 8.39
N TYR A 129 19.69 13.19 7.44
CA TYR A 129 20.39 13.24 6.17
C TYR A 129 19.65 14.24 5.27
N PRO A 130 20.02 15.53 5.20
CA PRO A 130 19.93 16.22 3.92
C PRO A 130 21.13 15.71 3.13
N ARG A 131 20.94 14.67 2.32
CA ARG A 131 21.94 14.41 1.28
C ARG A 131 21.81 15.55 0.29
N ASP A 132 22.84 16.39 0.24
CA ASP A 132 23.03 17.25 -0.91
C ASP A 132 23.04 16.39 -2.18
N SER A 133 22.76 17.00 -3.33
CA SER A 133 22.75 16.33 -4.64
C SER A 133 24.05 15.59 -5.03
N LYS A 134 25.08 15.57 -4.16
CA LYS A 134 26.40 14.95 -4.38
C LYS A 134 26.77 13.89 -3.34
N GLY A 135 25.87 13.52 -2.43
CA GLY A 135 26.00 12.31 -1.63
C GLY A 135 27.01 12.37 -0.46
N ARG A 136 27.49 13.56 -0.05
CA ARG A 136 28.42 13.71 1.08
C ARG A 136 27.77 14.52 2.21
N GLY A 137 27.35 13.83 3.27
CA GLY A 137 26.99 14.44 4.54
C GLY A 137 27.47 13.54 5.68
N GLU A 138 28.48 13.98 6.41
CA GLU A 138 28.89 13.44 7.70
C GLU A 138 28.12 14.23 8.78
N GLY A 139 27.00 13.70 9.25
CA GLY A 139 26.33 14.23 10.43
C GLY A 139 26.98 13.67 11.70
N ALA A 140 27.53 14.52 12.55
CA ALA A 140 27.99 14.11 13.88
C ALA A 140 26.78 13.87 14.80
N PHE A 141 26.74 12.71 15.46
CA PHE A 141 25.69 12.38 16.43
C PHE A 141 25.78 13.31 17.65
N PRO A 142 24.65 13.86 18.15
CA PRO A 142 24.65 14.72 19.35
C PRO A 142 25.10 13.99 20.63
N TYR A 143 25.00 12.66 20.66
CA TYR A 143 25.41 11.80 21.79
C TYR A 143 26.44 10.75 21.35
N PRO A 144 27.75 11.07 21.37
CA PRO A 144 28.79 10.18 20.84
C PRO A 144 29.03 8.92 21.68
N ASN A 145 28.63 8.95 22.96
CA ASN A 145 28.81 7.84 23.92
C ASN A 145 27.58 6.92 24.01
N LEU A 146 26.56 7.15 23.18
CA LEU A 146 25.29 6.45 23.24
C LEU A 146 25.22 5.40 22.13
N ARG A 147 24.89 4.15 22.50
CA ARG A 147 24.68 3.07 21.55
C ARG A 147 23.23 2.62 21.57
N TYR A 148 22.64 2.58 20.38
CA TYR A 148 21.30 2.09 20.16
C TYR A 148 21.34 0.59 19.88
N LEU A 149 20.61 -0.18 20.67
CA LEU A 149 20.36 -1.58 20.38
C LEU A 149 19.03 -1.69 19.62
N SER A 150 19.09 -1.51 18.30
CA SER A 150 17.93 -1.70 17.43
C SER A 150 17.59 -3.20 17.37
N ARG A 151 16.33 -3.55 17.67
CA ARG A 151 15.86 -4.94 17.75
C ARG A 151 16.62 -5.78 18.77
N LEU A 152 16.32 -5.59 20.03
CA LEU A 152 16.23 -6.78 20.87
C LEU A 152 15.19 -7.69 20.21
N GLN A 153 15.60 -8.82 19.65
CA GLN A 153 14.69 -9.82 19.13
C GLN A 153 13.86 -10.36 20.30
N LEU A 154 12.78 -9.67 20.63
CA LEU A 154 11.72 -10.17 21.50
C LEU A 154 11.05 -11.43 20.90
N GLN A 155 11.44 -11.83 19.69
CA GLN A 155 11.09 -13.11 19.06
C GLN A 155 11.72 -14.34 19.72
N GLU A 156 12.80 -14.22 20.52
CA GLU A 156 13.34 -15.40 21.23
C GLU A 156 12.57 -15.76 22.50
N TYR A 157 11.71 -14.87 23.01
CA TYR A 157 10.70 -15.28 23.98
C TYR A 157 9.42 -15.59 23.22
N VAL A 158 9.20 -16.89 22.96
CA VAL A 158 7.84 -17.45 22.85
C VAL A 158 7.21 -17.34 24.24
N ALA A 159 6.97 -16.10 24.70
CA ALA A 159 6.11 -15.86 25.83
C ALA A 159 4.69 -16.14 25.33
N PHE A 160 4.11 -17.24 25.79
CA PHE A 160 2.73 -17.63 25.50
C PHE A 160 1.69 -16.59 25.97
N PHE A 161 2.12 -15.48 26.60
CA PHE A 161 1.27 -14.45 27.15
C PHE A 161 2.01 -13.06 27.21
N PRO A 162 1.45 -11.93 26.73
CA PRO A 162 2.04 -10.58 26.82
C PRO A 162 2.16 -10.00 28.21
N LEU A 163 3.11 -9.08 28.27
CA LEU A 163 3.49 -8.25 29.40
C LEU A 163 2.55 -7.04 29.48
N THR A 164 2.05 -6.73 30.68
CA THR A 164 1.36 -5.46 30.97
C THR A 164 2.13 -4.65 32.01
N PRO A 165 2.16 -3.29 31.93
CA PRO A 165 1.45 -2.49 30.94
C PRO A 165 1.98 -2.72 29.53
N ASP A 166 1.08 -2.62 28.54
CA ASP A 166 1.44 -2.68 27.12
C ASP A 166 2.53 -1.64 26.92
N MET A 167 3.76 -2.11 26.67
CA MET A 167 4.83 -1.18 26.38
C MET A 167 4.51 -0.55 25.01
N PRO A 168 4.34 0.77 24.93
CA PRO A 168 3.95 1.42 23.69
C PRO A 168 5.11 1.33 22.71
N GLY A 169 4.87 0.70 21.56
CA GLY A 169 5.73 0.83 20.39
C GLY A 169 6.96 -0.08 20.36
N ARG A 170 7.69 0.01 19.25
CA ARG A 170 9.04 -0.54 19.15
C ARG A 170 9.90 0.26 20.12
N LEU A 171 10.33 -0.38 21.18
CA LEU A 171 11.23 0.23 22.14
C LEU A 171 12.66 -0.06 21.68
N SER A 172 13.44 1.00 21.51
CA SER A 172 14.87 0.89 21.35
C SER A 172 15.51 1.10 22.72
N ILE A 173 16.49 0.26 23.04
CA ILE A 173 17.27 0.45 24.27
C ILE A 173 18.50 1.26 23.91
N ALA A 174 18.60 2.44 24.52
CA ALA A 174 19.83 3.22 24.54
C ALA A 174 20.64 2.81 25.76
N VAL A 175 21.87 2.36 25.52
CA VAL A 175 22.83 1.98 26.55
C VAL A 175 24.12 2.75 26.35
N ARG A 176 24.87 2.94 27.43
CA ARG A 176 26.21 3.53 27.35
C ARG A 176 27.10 2.68 26.46
N SER A 177 27.97 3.33 25.69
CA SER A 177 28.84 2.65 24.73
C SER A 177 29.77 1.60 25.36
N GLU A 178 30.14 1.81 26.62
CA GLU A 178 30.98 0.91 27.42
C GLU A 178 30.23 -0.36 27.88
N ASP A 179 28.93 -0.27 28.14
CA ASP A 179 28.08 -1.36 28.62
C ASP A 179 27.43 -2.15 27.49
N ALA A 180 27.32 -1.56 26.30
CA ALA A 180 26.65 -2.17 25.14
C ALA A 180 27.25 -3.51 24.69
N ALA A 181 28.51 -3.80 25.00
CA ALA A 181 29.14 -5.08 24.69
C ALA A 181 28.63 -6.23 25.60
N GLN A 182 28.02 -5.91 26.75
CA GLN A 182 27.51 -6.86 27.74
C GLN A 182 26.00 -7.12 27.57
N VAL A 183 25.31 -6.33 26.73
CA VAL A 183 23.86 -6.39 26.54
C VAL A 183 23.55 -7.03 25.19
N SER A 184 23.33 -8.34 25.21
CA SER A 184 23.00 -9.12 24.00
C SER A 184 21.54 -9.58 23.96
N LYS A 185 20.92 -9.74 25.13
CA LYS A 185 19.53 -10.15 25.34
C LYS A 185 18.85 -9.29 26.40
N PRO A 186 17.50 -9.16 26.40
CA PRO A 186 16.79 -8.40 27.44
C PRO A 186 17.05 -8.92 28.86
N SER A 187 17.34 -10.22 29.01
CA SER A 187 17.71 -10.86 30.28
C SER A 187 19.05 -10.38 30.85
N ASP A 188 19.94 -9.84 30.01
CA ASP A 188 21.27 -9.38 30.45
C ASP A 188 21.15 -8.05 31.24
N LEU A 189 20.01 -7.36 31.11
CA LEU A 189 19.62 -6.19 31.90
C LEU A 189 18.89 -6.58 33.20
N LEU A 190 18.63 -7.88 33.43
CA LEU A 190 17.87 -8.40 34.57
C LEU A 190 18.81 -9.03 35.61
N GLY A 191 19.55 -8.16 36.33
CA GLY A 191 20.45 -8.55 37.41
C GLY A 191 19.74 -8.77 38.77
N GLN A 192 19.51 -10.05 39.10
CA GLN A 192 19.16 -10.72 40.37
C GLN A 192 17.95 -10.28 41.23
N PRO A 193 16.99 -11.19 41.51
CA PRO A 193 15.91 -10.96 42.47
C PRO A 193 16.40 -11.08 43.92
N ILE A 194 16.03 -10.11 44.76
CA ILE A 194 16.12 -10.24 46.23
C ILE A 194 14.79 -10.86 46.73
N GLY A 195 14.85 -12.12 47.18
CA GLY A 195 13.85 -12.71 48.10
C GLY A 195 12.84 -13.71 47.49
N ALA A 196 12.73 -14.88 48.12
CA ALA A 196 11.83 -15.97 47.76
C ALA A 196 10.39 -15.75 48.26
N VAL A 197 9.38 -16.12 47.48
CA VAL A 197 8.04 -16.45 48.01
C VAL A 197 7.52 -17.74 47.38
N THR A 198 7.30 -18.70 48.27
CA THR A 198 6.59 -19.97 48.15
C THR A 198 5.08 -19.79 48.01
N GLY A 199 4.40 -20.63 47.22
CA GLY A 199 2.96 -20.90 47.40
C GLY A 199 2.18 -21.21 46.12
N ASP A 200 2.01 -22.50 45.83
CA ASP A 200 1.06 -23.03 44.85
C ASP A 200 -0.33 -23.17 45.48
N PHE A 201 -1.40 -22.60 44.88
CA PHE A 201 -2.78 -23.13 44.98
C PHE A 201 -3.78 -22.50 43.99
N ALA A 202 -3.39 -22.21 42.74
CA ALA A 202 -4.34 -21.75 41.71
C ALA A 202 -4.02 -22.18 40.27
N LEU A 203 -2.80 -22.65 39.99
CA LEU A 203 -2.30 -22.84 38.62
C LEU A 203 -2.80 -24.14 37.96
N ASP A 204 -3.02 -25.21 38.73
CA ASP A 204 -3.30 -26.55 38.17
C ASP A 204 -4.73 -26.76 37.65
N LYS A 205 -5.71 -25.96 38.09
CA LYS A 205 -7.12 -26.16 37.72
C LYS A 205 -7.59 -25.33 36.52
N TYR A 206 -6.85 -24.28 36.17
CA TYR A 206 -7.19 -23.38 35.06
C TYR A 206 -6.56 -23.80 33.72
N LEU A 207 -5.48 -24.60 33.76
CA LEU A 207 -4.71 -25.02 32.58
C LEU A 207 -5.14 -26.39 31.99
N ALA A 208 -6.12 -27.08 32.60
CA ALA A 208 -6.51 -28.43 32.19
C ALA A 208 -7.64 -28.50 31.13
N ALA A 209 -8.06 -27.38 30.52
CA ALA A 209 -9.07 -27.40 29.46
C ALA A 209 -8.42 -27.34 28.06
N PRO A 210 -8.33 -28.46 27.31
CA PRO A 210 -7.84 -28.45 25.95
C PRO A 210 -8.88 -27.77 25.05
N ARG A 211 -8.73 -26.47 24.79
CA ARG A 211 -9.49 -25.78 23.75
C ARG A 211 -8.71 -25.82 22.45
N ALA A 212 -8.80 -26.97 21.78
CA ALA A 212 -8.55 -27.07 20.34
C ALA A 212 -9.69 -26.36 19.60
N LEU A 213 -9.64 -25.03 19.53
CA LEU A 213 -10.42 -24.23 18.60
C LEU A 213 -9.40 -23.64 17.62
N VAL A 214 -9.53 -24.05 16.36
CA VAL A 214 -8.72 -23.60 15.24
C VAL A 214 -8.53 -22.08 15.33
N LEU A 215 -7.34 -21.67 15.78
CA LEU A 215 -6.85 -20.31 15.77
C LEU A 215 -6.74 -19.91 14.29
N LEU A 216 -7.80 -19.30 13.72
CA LEU A 216 -7.54 -18.26 12.74
C LEU A 216 -6.63 -17.26 13.46
N ASP A 217 -5.42 -17.03 12.95
CA ASP A 217 -4.44 -16.17 13.58
C ASP A 217 -4.93 -14.70 13.53
N LEU A 218 -5.81 -14.33 14.47
CA LEU A 218 -6.41 -13.00 14.59
C LEU A 218 -5.36 -11.92 14.91
N LYS A 219 -4.09 -12.28 15.12
CA LYS A 219 -2.94 -11.36 15.17
C LYS A 219 -2.82 -10.48 13.92
N ILE A 220 -3.28 -10.96 12.76
CA ILE A 220 -3.26 -10.20 11.50
C ILE A 220 -4.28 -9.04 11.50
N LEU A 221 -5.31 -9.09 12.36
CA LEU A 221 -6.41 -8.11 12.35
C LEU A 221 -6.30 -7.04 13.46
N ASN A 222 -5.16 -6.95 14.15
CA ASN A 222 -4.92 -5.94 15.18
C ASN A 222 -4.74 -4.52 14.60
N ASN A 223 -4.74 -3.49 15.45
CA ASN A 223 -4.58 -2.08 15.03
C ASN A 223 -3.24 -1.79 14.30
N LEU A 224 -2.23 -2.62 14.55
CA LEU A 224 -0.92 -2.54 13.90
C LEU A 224 -0.94 -2.99 12.44
N ASN A 225 -1.79 -3.94 12.09
CA ASN A 225 -1.84 -4.52 10.74
C ASN A 225 -3.02 -3.98 9.93
N LEU A 226 -4.17 -3.78 10.61
CA LEU A 226 -5.42 -3.35 10.01
C LEU A 226 -5.98 -2.17 10.82
N PRO A 227 -5.62 -0.92 10.49
CA PRO A 227 -6.14 0.25 11.21
C PRO A 227 -7.60 0.53 10.81
N HIS A 228 -8.32 1.25 11.66
CA HIS A 228 -9.64 1.76 11.30
C HIS A 228 -9.56 2.69 10.09
N LEU A 229 -10.60 2.69 9.25
CA LEU A 229 -10.74 3.56 8.09
C LEU A 229 -10.62 5.04 8.47
N GLN A 230 -11.18 5.39 9.64
CA GLN A 230 -11.07 6.73 10.17
C GLN A 230 -9.63 7.11 10.54
N ALA A 231 -8.85 6.19 11.10
CA ALA A 231 -7.44 6.44 11.42
C ALA A 231 -6.63 6.70 10.14
N ILE A 232 -6.92 5.97 9.04
CA ILE A 232 -6.33 6.22 7.73
C ILE A 232 -6.72 7.62 7.21
N ALA A 233 -8.00 8.00 7.35
CA ALA A 233 -8.46 9.33 6.91
C ALA A 233 -7.80 10.46 7.71
N GLN A 234 -7.69 10.31 9.03
CA GLN A 234 -7.03 11.28 9.91
C GLN A 234 -5.53 11.36 9.61
N ALA A 235 -4.88 10.26 9.22
CA ALA A 235 -3.45 10.25 8.90
C ALA A 235 -3.08 11.29 7.83
N PHE A 236 -3.95 11.53 6.84
CA PHE A 236 -3.74 12.57 5.82
C PHE A 236 -3.63 13.98 6.41
N LEU A 237 -4.35 14.24 7.49
CA LEU A 237 -4.39 15.53 8.19
C LEU A 237 -3.35 15.64 9.31
N GLN A 238 -2.62 14.57 9.58
CA GLN A 238 -1.54 14.57 10.56
C GLN A 238 -0.20 14.91 9.87
N PRO A 239 0.73 15.56 10.56
CA PRO A 239 2.11 15.65 10.13
C PRO A 239 2.71 14.25 9.86
N ALA A 240 3.53 14.13 8.81
CA ALA A 240 4.21 12.86 8.53
C ALA A 240 5.13 12.43 9.69
N ARG A 241 5.65 13.40 10.47
CA ARG A 241 6.44 13.19 11.70
C ARG A 241 5.83 13.96 12.86
N ARG A 242 6.02 13.49 14.11
CA ARG A 242 5.43 14.08 15.32
C ARG A 242 5.69 15.60 15.44
N ASN A 243 6.85 16.07 14.98
CA ASN A 243 7.26 17.48 14.95
C ASN A 243 7.46 18.04 13.52
N GLY A 244 6.87 17.41 12.50
CA GLY A 244 7.02 17.84 11.11
C GLY A 244 6.21 19.09 10.77
N GLU A 245 6.78 20.03 10.03
CA GLU A 245 6.08 21.25 9.58
C GLU A 245 4.99 20.98 8.53
N PHE A 246 5.08 19.85 7.80
CA PHE A 246 4.19 19.54 6.68
C PHE A 246 3.26 18.37 6.96
N LEU A 247 2.00 18.55 6.54
CA LEU A 247 0.96 17.51 6.58
C LEU A 247 1.29 16.35 5.65
N LEU A 248 0.90 15.14 6.03
CA LEU A 248 1.09 13.92 5.24
C LEU A 248 0.48 14.04 3.84
N VAL A 249 -0.71 14.64 3.71
CA VAL A 249 -1.36 14.82 2.41
C VAL A 249 -0.48 15.59 1.42
N ARG A 250 0.28 16.58 1.89
CA ARG A 250 1.16 17.37 1.03
C ARG A 250 2.31 16.50 0.53
N ILE A 251 2.99 15.80 1.45
CA ILE A 251 4.12 14.91 1.13
C ILE A 251 3.67 13.80 0.16
N LEU A 252 2.54 13.16 0.45
CA LEU A 252 1.98 12.13 -0.42
C LEU A 252 1.54 12.68 -1.77
N SER A 253 1.06 13.92 -1.85
CA SER A 253 0.68 14.55 -3.12
C SER A 253 1.90 14.88 -3.99
N GLU A 254 2.99 15.35 -3.39
CA GLU A 254 4.26 15.60 -4.08
C GLU A 254 4.84 14.28 -4.58
N ALA A 255 4.83 13.25 -3.74
CA ALA A 255 5.26 11.91 -4.11
C ALA A 255 4.41 11.28 -5.21
N ALA A 256 3.09 11.46 -5.13
CA ALA A 256 2.15 11.00 -6.13
C ALA A 256 2.40 11.65 -7.50
N LEU A 257 2.72 12.94 -7.53
CA LEU A 257 3.06 13.64 -8.76
C LEU A 257 4.39 13.16 -9.35
N TYR A 258 5.37 12.87 -8.50
CA TYR A 258 6.66 12.31 -8.92
C TYR A 258 6.46 10.94 -9.59
N THR A 259 5.82 9.99 -8.90
CA THR A 259 5.50 8.65 -9.43
C THR A 259 4.65 8.72 -10.69
N LEU A 260 3.67 9.62 -10.73
CA LEU A 260 2.81 9.79 -11.91
C LEU A 260 3.62 10.23 -13.14
N ARG A 261 4.61 11.11 -12.99
CA ARG A 261 5.49 11.50 -14.10
C ARG A 261 6.25 10.29 -14.63
N GLU A 262 6.89 9.52 -13.76
CA GLU A 262 7.63 8.31 -14.15
C GLU A 262 6.71 7.30 -14.85
N ALA A 263 5.53 7.07 -14.30
CA ALA A 263 4.51 6.20 -14.87
C ALA A 263 4.05 6.69 -16.25
N VAL A 264 3.82 7.99 -16.44
CA VAL A 264 3.40 8.56 -17.73
C VAL A 264 4.47 8.36 -18.80
N PHE A 265 5.75 8.60 -18.49
CA PHE A 265 6.82 8.37 -19.45
C PHE A 265 6.95 6.89 -19.82
N GLY A 266 6.95 6.00 -18.82
CA GLY A 266 6.97 4.56 -19.06
C GLY A 266 5.75 4.09 -19.87
N PHE A 267 4.56 4.62 -19.57
CA PHE A 267 3.35 4.35 -20.31
C PHE A 267 3.45 4.78 -21.77
N VAL A 268 3.95 5.99 -22.05
CA VAL A 268 4.07 6.49 -23.43
C VAL A 268 5.05 5.64 -24.22
N PHE A 269 6.26 5.38 -23.70
CA PHE A 269 7.25 4.57 -24.40
C PHE A 269 6.80 3.11 -24.57
N GLY A 270 6.19 2.53 -23.54
CA GLY A 270 5.66 1.16 -23.60
C GLY A 270 4.51 1.04 -24.59
N ALA A 271 3.60 2.02 -24.61
CA ALA A 271 2.50 2.06 -25.57
C ALA A 271 3.00 2.20 -27.00
N LEU A 272 3.96 3.10 -27.25
CA LEU A 272 4.57 3.27 -28.57
C LEU A 272 5.27 1.98 -29.03
N LEU A 273 6.10 1.39 -28.18
CA LEU A 273 6.78 0.13 -28.46
C LEU A 273 5.78 -1.00 -28.76
N GLY A 274 4.74 -1.11 -27.94
CA GLY A 274 3.71 -2.13 -28.12
C GLY A 274 2.89 -1.94 -29.38
N LEU A 275 2.52 -0.70 -29.72
CA LEU A 275 1.83 -0.39 -30.98
C LEU A 275 2.70 -0.72 -32.19
N LEU A 276 3.99 -0.40 -32.15
CA LEU A 276 4.94 -0.72 -33.21
C LEU A 276 5.08 -2.23 -33.41
N LEU A 277 5.33 -2.99 -32.33
CA LEU A 277 5.47 -4.45 -32.39
C LEU A 277 4.18 -5.12 -32.84
N GLY A 278 3.03 -4.75 -32.27
CA GLY A 278 1.74 -5.32 -32.64
C GLY A 278 1.38 -5.06 -34.10
N THR A 279 1.71 -3.87 -34.62
CA THR A 279 1.53 -3.53 -36.04
C THR A 279 2.49 -4.31 -36.94
N ALA A 280 3.75 -4.45 -36.54
CA ALA A 280 4.74 -5.21 -37.28
C ALA A 280 4.35 -6.70 -37.40
N PHE A 281 3.88 -7.30 -36.32
CA PHE A 281 3.38 -8.68 -36.31
C PHE A 281 2.14 -8.84 -37.20
N ALA A 282 1.20 -7.90 -37.16
CA ALA A 282 0.02 -7.95 -38.02
C ALA A 282 0.33 -7.82 -39.52
N HIS A 283 1.49 -7.25 -39.87
CA HIS A 283 1.95 -7.11 -41.25
C HIS A 283 2.82 -8.28 -41.73
N SER A 284 3.58 -8.90 -40.83
CA SER A 284 4.53 -9.97 -41.15
C SER A 284 4.28 -11.22 -40.29
N PRO A 285 3.66 -12.27 -40.87
CA PRO A 285 3.48 -13.55 -40.19
C PRO A 285 4.80 -14.20 -39.75
N LEU A 286 5.90 -13.90 -40.45
CA LEU A 286 7.24 -14.36 -40.07
C LEU A 286 7.70 -13.69 -38.77
N MET A 287 7.54 -12.38 -38.65
CA MET A 287 7.90 -11.64 -37.42
C MET A 287 7.02 -12.06 -36.25
N GLU A 288 5.71 -12.25 -36.49
CA GLU A 288 4.79 -12.78 -35.48
C GLU A 288 5.28 -14.14 -34.97
N ARG A 289 5.51 -15.11 -35.86
CA ARG A 289 5.96 -16.45 -35.46
C ARG A 289 7.33 -16.46 -34.79
N ALA A 290 8.25 -15.60 -35.22
CA ALA A 290 9.61 -15.55 -34.70
C ALA A 290 9.71 -14.81 -33.36
N LEU A 291 9.02 -13.68 -33.19
CA LEU A 291 9.21 -12.76 -32.06
C LEU A 291 8.12 -12.86 -31.00
N LEU A 292 6.90 -13.27 -31.36
CA LEU A 292 5.80 -13.39 -30.39
C LEU A 292 6.13 -14.34 -29.22
N PRO A 293 6.82 -15.49 -29.41
CA PRO A 293 7.23 -16.34 -28.29
C PRO A 293 8.12 -15.61 -27.28
N TYR A 294 9.03 -14.74 -27.73
CA TYR A 294 9.90 -13.95 -26.86
C TYR A 294 9.12 -12.84 -26.14
N VAL A 295 8.15 -12.23 -26.81
CA VAL A 295 7.24 -11.25 -26.19
C VAL A 295 6.43 -11.92 -25.07
N VAL A 296 5.92 -13.12 -25.29
CA VAL A 296 5.21 -13.89 -24.25
C VAL A 296 6.16 -14.33 -23.14
N ALA A 297 7.34 -14.85 -23.49
CA ALA A 297 8.36 -15.26 -22.53
C ALA A 297 8.85 -14.10 -21.66
N SER A 298 8.86 -12.87 -22.17
CA SER A 298 9.21 -11.71 -21.35
C SER A 298 8.31 -11.61 -20.12
N GLN A 299 7.00 -11.84 -20.25
CA GLN A 299 6.05 -11.68 -19.13
C GLN A 299 6.21 -12.71 -18.01
N THR A 300 6.97 -13.79 -18.24
CA THR A 300 7.25 -14.78 -17.20
C THR A 300 8.40 -14.34 -16.30
N ILE A 301 9.16 -13.31 -16.68
CA ILE A 301 10.25 -12.76 -15.87
C ILE A 301 9.63 -11.98 -14.69
N PRO A 302 9.92 -12.36 -13.43
CA PRO A 302 9.42 -11.64 -12.28
C PRO A 302 9.95 -10.20 -12.26
N ILE A 303 9.06 -9.22 -12.42
CA ILE A 303 9.45 -7.81 -12.49
C ILE A 303 10.19 -7.34 -11.23
N LEU A 304 9.78 -7.88 -10.07
CA LEU A 304 10.43 -7.65 -8.78
C LEU A 304 11.90 -8.09 -8.76
N ALA A 305 12.27 -9.11 -9.53
CA ALA A 305 13.64 -9.61 -9.61
C ALA A 305 14.50 -8.81 -10.61
N ILE A 306 13.90 -8.36 -11.73
CA ILE A 306 14.65 -7.61 -12.75
C ILE A 306 14.75 -6.11 -12.43
N ALA A 307 13.81 -5.53 -11.68
CA ALA A 307 13.82 -4.10 -11.35
C ALA A 307 15.14 -3.62 -10.69
N PRO A 308 15.69 -4.31 -9.67
CA PRO A 308 17.00 -3.95 -9.13
C PRO A 308 18.13 -4.04 -10.16
N MET A 309 18.08 -5.03 -11.07
CA MET A 309 19.09 -5.17 -12.12
C MET A 309 19.05 -4.01 -13.11
N VAL A 310 17.86 -3.54 -13.48
CA VAL A 310 17.71 -2.35 -14.34
C VAL A 310 18.31 -1.11 -13.67
N VAL A 311 18.08 -0.93 -12.38
CA VAL A 311 18.68 0.16 -11.60
C VAL A 311 20.21 0.02 -11.53
N ILE A 312 20.75 -1.19 -11.37
CA ILE A 312 22.20 -1.41 -11.40
C ILE A 312 22.80 -1.04 -12.76
N TRP A 313 22.10 -1.34 -13.87
CA TRP A 313 22.59 -1.07 -15.23
C TRP A 313 22.50 0.40 -15.62
N LEU A 314 21.39 1.05 -15.31
CA LEU A 314 21.08 2.42 -15.75
C LEU A 314 21.31 3.48 -14.66
N GLY A 315 21.68 3.04 -13.46
CA GLY A 315 21.81 3.88 -12.26
C GLY A 315 20.47 4.14 -11.56
N ALA A 316 20.54 4.68 -10.34
CA ALA A 316 19.39 5.22 -9.62
C ALA A 316 18.88 6.49 -10.30
N SER A 317 17.98 6.35 -11.28
CA SER A 317 17.52 7.47 -12.10
C SER A 317 16.07 7.30 -12.55
N PHE A 318 15.47 8.42 -12.94
CA PHE A 318 14.18 8.50 -13.62
C PHE A 318 14.10 7.53 -14.81
N ALA A 319 15.20 7.37 -15.56
CA ALA A 319 15.25 6.50 -16.73
C ALA A 319 15.04 5.02 -16.35
N SER A 320 15.61 4.58 -15.24
CA SER A 320 15.48 3.20 -14.75
C SER A 320 14.04 2.87 -14.39
N VAL A 321 13.37 3.77 -13.68
CA VAL A 321 11.96 3.63 -13.31
C VAL A 321 11.08 3.64 -14.57
N ALA A 322 11.32 4.59 -15.48
CA ALA A 322 10.59 4.67 -16.74
C ALA A 322 10.76 3.42 -17.61
N VAL A 323 11.93 2.78 -17.63
CA VAL A 323 12.17 1.50 -18.35
C VAL A 323 11.36 0.36 -17.73
N ILE A 324 11.29 0.29 -16.41
CA ILE A 324 10.48 -0.72 -15.71
C ILE A 324 8.99 -0.51 -16.01
N ALA A 325 8.49 0.73 -15.94
CA ALA A 325 7.12 1.05 -16.32
C ALA A 325 6.84 0.79 -17.82
N THR A 326 7.80 1.06 -18.70
CA THR A 326 7.76 0.71 -20.14
C THR A 326 7.59 -0.79 -20.33
N TYR A 327 8.37 -1.57 -19.59
CA TYR A 327 8.36 -3.03 -19.65
C TYR A 327 7.01 -3.63 -19.25
N ILE A 328 6.35 -3.08 -18.23
CA ILE A 328 5.01 -3.56 -17.84
C ILE A 328 3.95 -3.15 -18.87
N THR A 329 4.14 -1.99 -19.51
CA THR A 329 3.16 -1.40 -20.44
C THR A 329 3.21 -2.05 -21.84
N PHE A 330 4.39 -2.40 -22.36
CA PHE A 330 4.49 -2.78 -23.79
C PHE A 330 3.74 -4.06 -24.14
N PHE A 331 3.71 -5.06 -23.26
CA PHE A 331 3.12 -6.36 -23.57
C PHE A 331 1.60 -6.31 -23.80
N PRO A 332 0.77 -5.84 -22.85
CA PRO A 332 -0.67 -5.77 -23.06
C PRO A 332 -1.02 -4.95 -24.29
N VAL A 333 -0.27 -3.87 -24.57
CA VAL A 333 -0.44 -3.06 -25.78
C VAL A 333 -0.08 -3.83 -27.05
N THR A 334 1.05 -4.55 -27.07
CA THR A 334 1.48 -5.38 -28.21
C THR A 334 0.42 -6.40 -28.60
N ILE A 335 -0.02 -7.20 -27.63
CA ILE A 335 -0.93 -8.33 -27.87
C ILE A 335 -2.31 -7.84 -28.32
N ASN A 336 -2.85 -6.80 -27.69
CA ASN A 336 -4.17 -6.28 -28.07
C ASN A 336 -4.13 -5.49 -29.38
N THR A 337 -3.01 -4.83 -29.70
CA THR A 337 -2.84 -4.21 -31.01
C THR A 337 -2.84 -5.27 -32.11
N LEU A 338 -2.05 -6.35 -31.94
CA LEU A 338 -2.03 -7.48 -32.88
C LEU A 338 -3.42 -8.09 -33.06
N ARG A 339 -4.09 -8.45 -31.95
CA ARG A 339 -5.45 -9.01 -31.96
C ARG A 339 -6.46 -8.06 -32.61
N GLY A 340 -6.38 -6.76 -32.31
CA GLY A 340 -7.26 -5.76 -32.90
C GLY A 340 -7.08 -5.64 -34.41
N LEU A 341 -5.83 -5.63 -34.89
CA LEU A 341 -5.52 -5.55 -36.32
C LEU A 341 -5.91 -6.82 -37.09
N GLN A 342 -6.00 -7.97 -36.40
CA GLN A 342 -6.47 -9.25 -36.94
C GLN A 342 -7.98 -9.51 -36.72
N SER A 343 -8.69 -8.62 -36.03
CA SER A 343 -10.11 -8.77 -35.70
C SER A 343 -11.11 -8.65 -36.87
N PRO A 344 -10.82 -7.96 -38.01
CA PRO A 344 -11.78 -7.88 -39.10
C PRO A 344 -12.21 -9.24 -39.65
N HIS A 345 -13.51 -9.40 -39.93
CA HIS A 345 -14.06 -10.63 -40.51
C HIS A 345 -13.42 -10.92 -41.89
N PRO A 346 -13.16 -12.20 -42.24
CA PRO A 346 -12.58 -12.57 -43.53
C PRO A 346 -13.26 -11.93 -44.74
N THR A 347 -14.61 -11.86 -44.74
CA THR A 347 -15.40 -11.21 -45.81
C THR A 347 -15.07 -9.72 -46.01
N ALA A 348 -14.73 -8.99 -44.95
CA ALA A 348 -14.31 -7.60 -45.09
C ALA A 348 -12.93 -7.48 -45.75
N LEU A 349 -12.04 -8.44 -45.51
CA LEU A 349 -10.74 -8.53 -46.18
C LEU A 349 -10.90 -8.95 -47.65
N GLU A 350 -11.81 -9.87 -47.96
CA GLU A 350 -12.16 -10.26 -49.33
C GLU A 350 -12.73 -9.08 -50.14
N LEU A 351 -13.54 -8.24 -49.52
CA LEU A 351 -14.05 -7.01 -50.15
C LEU A 351 -12.90 -6.03 -50.47
N MET A 352 -11.97 -5.83 -49.54
CA MET A 352 -10.79 -4.98 -49.79
C MET A 352 -9.94 -5.53 -50.94
N ASN A 353 -9.75 -6.85 -50.99
CA ASN A 353 -9.04 -7.52 -52.09
C ASN A 353 -9.79 -7.36 -53.43
N SER A 354 -11.12 -7.43 -53.43
CA SER A 354 -11.95 -7.24 -54.64
C SER A 354 -11.83 -5.83 -55.21
N TYR A 355 -11.60 -4.83 -54.36
CA TYR A 355 -11.29 -3.45 -54.77
C TYR A 355 -9.81 -3.20 -55.10
N ALA A 356 -8.99 -4.26 -55.17
CA ALA A 356 -7.54 -4.15 -55.34
C ALA A 356 -6.87 -3.20 -54.32
N ALA A 357 -7.42 -3.14 -53.10
CA ALA A 357 -6.90 -2.26 -52.06
C ALA A 357 -5.50 -2.72 -51.63
N THR A 358 -4.55 -1.77 -51.57
CA THR A 358 -3.19 -2.06 -51.10
C THR A 358 -3.18 -2.42 -49.62
N ARG A 359 -2.13 -3.10 -49.15
CA ARG A 359 -1.96 -3.44 -47.72
C ARG A 359 -2.04 -2.21 -46.81
N TRP A 360 -1.53 -1.07 -47.27
CA TRP A 360 -1.63 0.21 -46.55
C TRP A 360 -3.06 0.71 -46.47
N MET A 361 -3.82 0.60 -47.56
CA MET A 361 -5.24 0.97 -47.58
C MET A 361 -6.06 0.04 -46.67
N THR A 362 -5.82 -1.27 -46.71
CA THR A 362 -6.44 -2.26 -45.81
C THR A 362 -6.06 -2.00 -44.35
N LEU A 363 -4.83 -1.58 -44.07
CA LEU A 363 -4.40 -1.22 -42.72
C LEU A 363 -5.21 -0.04 -42.19
N TRP A 364 -5.21 1.11 -42.87
CA TRP A 364 -5.83 2.32 -42.34
C TRP A 364 -7.34 2.41 -42.49
N LYS A 365 -7.92 1.77 -43.51
CA LYS A 365 -9.37 1.83 -43.75
C LYS A 365 -10.16 0.70 -43.09
N LEU A 366 -9.52 -0.42 -42.76
CA LEU A 366 -10.21 -1.58 -42.19
C LEU A 366 -9.60 -2.03 -40.86
N ARG A 367 -8.31 -2.43 -40.86
CA ARG A 367 -7.70 -3.06 -39.68
C ARG A 367 -7.51 -2.10 -38.50
N PHE A 368 -6.96 -0.91 -38.74
CA PHE A 368 -6.71 0.08 -37.69
C PHE A 368 -8.01 0.57 -37.03
N PRO A 369 -9.06 0.97 -37.79
CA PRO A 369 -10.37 1.29 -37.21
C PRO A 369 -10.96 0.18 -36.35
N ALA A 370 -10.87 -1.07 -36.82
CA ALA A 370 -11.32 -2.25 -36.06
C ALA A 370 -10.47 -2.50 -34.80
N ALA A 371 -9.18 -2.14 -34.83
CA ALA A 371 -8.27 -2.31 -33.71
C ALA A 371 -8.41 -1.25 -32.61
N VAL A 372 -8.96 -0.07 -32.90
CA VAL A 372 -9.04 1.06 -31.94
C VAL A 372 -9.63 0.65 -30.59
N PRO A 373 -10.77 -0.08 -30.49
CA PRO A 373 -11.32 -0.50 -29.20
C PRO A 373 -10.39 -1.43 -28.42
N TYR A 374 -9.67 -2.32 -29.11
CA TYR A 374 -8.71 -3.24 -28.51
C TYR A 374 -7.48 -2.48 -27.97
N ILE A 375 -6.98 -1.52 -28.76
CA ILE A 375 -5.86 -0.65 -28.36
C ILE A 375 -6.25 0.12 -27.10
N PHE A 376 -7.40 0.80 -27.06
CA PHE A 376 -7.82 1.55 -25.88
C PHE A 376 -8.10 0.67 -24.66
N ALA A 377 -8.63 -0.55 -24.87
CA ALA A 377 -8.76 -1.53 -23.79
C ALA A 377 -7.41 -1.84 -23.15
N ALA A 378 -6.38 -2.06 -23.97
CA ALA A 378 -5.02 -2.29 -23.47
C ALA A 378 -4.39 -1.06 -22.85
N LEU A 379 -4.55 0.12 -23.45
CA LEU A 379 -4.01 1.37 -22.90
C LEU A 379 -4.58 1.66 -21.50
N LYS A 380 -5.87 1.38 -21.26
CA LYS A 380 -6.47 1.56 -19.92
C LYS A 380 -5.84 0.65 -18.87
N VAL A 381 -5.64 -0.63 -19.19
CA VAL A 381 -4.99 -1.59 -18.29
C VAL A 381 -3.51 -1.24 -18.09
N SER A 382 -2.85 -0.80 -19.16
CA SER A 382 -1.43 -0.44 -19.12
C SER A 382 -1.18 0.85 -18.34
N ALA A 383 -2.13 1.80 -18.35
CA ALA A 383 -2.05 3.02 -17.55
C ALA A 383 -1.99 2.69 -16.06
N THR A 384 -2.88 1.83 -15.57
CA THR A 384 -2.84 1.37 -14.16
C THR A 384 -1.58 0.57 -13.86
N ALA A 385 -1.15 -0.29 -14.79
CA ALA A 385 0.02 -1.12 -14.59
C ALA A 385 1.34 -0.32 -14.63
N SER A 386 1.39 0.78 -15.39
CA SER A 386 2.55 1.68 -15.44
C SER A 386 2.80 2.38 -14.11
N VAL A 387 1.75 2.73 -13.36
CA VAL A 387 1.86 3.27 -12.00
C VAL A 387 2.45 2.23 -11.06
N VAL A 388 1.96 0.99 -11.12
CA VAL A 388 2.53 -0.13 -10.35
C VAL A 388 3.99 -0.35 -10.72
N GLY A 389 4.33 -0.28 -12.01
CA GLY A 389 5.72 -0.38 -12.49
C GLY A 389 6.62 0.74 -11.99
N ALA A 390 6.13 1.97 -11.95
CA ALA A 390 6.86 3.10 -11.39
C ALA A 390 7.13 2.87 -9.90
N ILE A 391 6.10 2.53 -9.13
CA ILE A 391 6.24 2.21 -7.69
C ILE A 391 7.27 1.10 -7.47
N ILE A 392 7.21 0.00 -8.24
CA ILE A 392 8.19 -1.10 -8.13
C ILE A 392 9.60 -0.64 -8.49
N GLY A 393 9.74 0.21 -9.52
CA GLY A 393 11.03 0.72 -9.97
C GLY A 393 11.66 1.72 -9.00
N GLU A 394 10.85 2.49 -8.28
CA GLU A 394 11.29 3.43 -7.25
C GLU A 394 11.96 2.70 -6.09
N LEU A 395 11.48 1.51 -5.69
CA LEU A 395 11.98 0.76 -4.52
C LEU A 395 13.51 0.52 -4.57
N PRO A 396 14.09 -0.15 -5.59
CA PRO A 396 15.53 -0.35 -5.66
C PRO A 396 16.32 0.89 -6.07
N SER A 397 15.68 1.90 -6.67
CA SER A 397 16.35 3.13 -7.09
C SER A 397 16.84 3.98 -5.92
N GLY A 398 16.19 3.88 -4.75
CA GLY A 398 16.50 4.72 -3.60
C GLY A 398 16.25 6.22 -3.85
N MET A 399 15.53 6.59 -4.92
CA MET A 399 15.15 7.97 -5.20
C MET A 399 14.15 8.45 -4.11
N GLY A 400 14.41 9.64 -3.56
CA GLY A 400 13.80 10.10 -2.31
C GLY A 400 12.36 10.62 -2.40
N ASP A 401 11.83 10.81 -3.62
CA ASP A 401 10.66 11.67 -3.80
C ASP A 401 9.39 10.93 -4.27
N GLY A 402 9.41 9.61 -4.43
CA GLY A 402 8.29 8.83 -4.99
C GLY A 402 7.41 8.10 -3.97
N LEU A 403 6.21 7.67 -4.38
CA LEU A 403 5.29 6.91 -3.53
C LEU A 403 5.84 5.53 -3.12
N GLY A 404 6.63 4.89 -3.96
CA GLY A 404 7.31 3.64 -3.63
C GLY A 404 8.26 3.82 -2.44
N ARG A 405 8.97 4.94 -2.39
CA ARG A 405 9.81 5.28 -1.22
C ARG A 405 8.97 5.56 0.01
N ALA A 406 7.90 6.36 -0.11
CA ALA A 406 6.99 6.64 1.00
C ALA A 406 6.39 5.34 1.60
N ILE A 407 6.02 4.38 0.75
CA ILE A 407 5.54 3.06 1.19
C ILE A 407 6.64 2.29 1.94
N LEU A 408 7.89 2.31 1.46
CA LEU A 408 9.00 1.66 2.15
C LEU A 408 9.28 2.30 3.50
N ASP A 409 9.27 3.63 3.59
CA ASP A 409 9.56 4.37 4.83
C ASP A 409 8.50 4.09 5.89
N PHE A 410 7.21 4.23 5.53
CA PHE A 410 6.15 3.87 6.48
C PHE A 410 6.09 2.37 6.77
N SER A 411 6.65 1.53 5.90
CA SER A 411 6.78 0.08 6.16
C SER A 411 8.00 -0.26 7.02
N SER A 412 9.08 0.53 7.01
CA SER A 412 10.20 0.34 7.93
C SER A 412 9.80 0.76 9.34
N ASP A 413 9.03 1.84 9.45
CA ASP A 413 8.69 2.51 10.71
C ASP A 413 7.43 1.93 11.37
N TYR A 414 7.16 0.63 11.16
CA TYR A 414 5.95 -0.09 11.58
C TYR A 414 5.74 -0.03 13.12
N SER A 415 5.16 1.07 13.58
CA SER A 415 4.75 1.40 14.95
C SER A 415 3.25 1.71 14.98
N LEU A 416 2.65 1.74 16.17
CA LEU A 416 1.21 2.03 16.38
C LEU A 416 0.74 3.34 15.70
N THR A 417 1.64 4.31 15.49
CA THR A 417 1.37 5.62 14.89
C THR A 417 1.66 5.69 13.38
N SER A 418 2.44 4.76 12.83
CA SER A 418 2.85 4.76 11.42
C SER A 418 1.97 3.90 10.52
N THR A 419 1.30 2.87 11.06
CA THR A 419 0.42 1.99 10.26
C THR A 419 -0.64 2.76 9.47
N PRO A 420 -1.40 3.72 10.05
CA PRO A 420 -2.36 4.50 9.27
C PRO A 420 -1.72 5.30 8.11
N LYS A 421 -0.47 5.76 8.28
CA LYS A 421 0.28 6.51 7.26
C LYS A 421 0.71 5.62 6.10
N LEU A 422 1.11 4.37 6.37
CA LEU A 422 1.38 3.37 5.34
C LEU A 422 0.14 3.11 4.48
N TRP A 423 -1.00 2.86 5.13
CA TRP A 423 -2.27 2.68 4.42
C TRP A 423 -2.68 3.94 3.64
N ALA A 424 -2.43 5.14 4.16
CA ALA A 424 -2.65 6.38 3.43
C ALA A 424 -1.78 6.49 2.17
N ALA A 425 -0.51 6.06 2.21
CA ALA A 425 0.37 5.99 1.04
C ALA A 425 -0.16 4.98 0.00
N ILE A 426 -0.59 3.80 0.44
CA ILE A 426 -1.22 2.77 -0.42
C ILE A 426 -2.50 3.29 -1.08
N VAL A 427 -3.36 3.97 -0.32
CA VAL A 427 -4.58 4.60 -0.84
C VAL A 427 -4.23 5.66 -1.87
N THR A 428 -3.21 6.50 -1.61
CA THR A 428 -2.75 7.51 -2.56
C THR A 428 -2.26 6.87 -3.86
N ALA A 429 -1.47 5.80 -3.79
CA ALA A 429 -1.03 5.01 -4.93
C ALA A 429 -2.21 4.43 -5.74
N ALA A 430 -3.24 3.91 -5.06
CA ALA A 430 -4.44 3.42 -5.72
C ALA A 430 -5.21 4.56 -6.43
N LEU A 431 -5.34 5.72 -5.78
CA LEU A 431 -6.02 6.89 -6.34
C LEU A 431 -5.35 7.41 -7.61
N ILE A 432 -4.02 7.48 -7.67
CA ILE A 432 -3.32 7.89 -8.91
C ILE A 432 -3.50 6.88 -10.04
N GLY A 433 -3.52 5.57 -9.73
CA GLY A 433 -3.81 4.53 -10.71
C GLY A 433 -5.21 4.66 -11.30
N VAL A 434 -6.22 4.87 -10.45
CA VAL A 434 -7.61 5.13 -10.86
C VAL A 434 -7.71 6.41 -11.68
N LEU A 435 -7.05 7.49 -11.25
CA LEU A 435 -7.01 8.76 -11.97
C LEU A 435 -6.46 8.55 -13.39
N PHE A 436 -5.34 7.83 -13.53
CA PHE A 436 -4.74 7.61 -14.83
C PHE A 436 -5.63 6.76 -15.74
N PHE A 437 -6.27 5.71 -15.20
CA PHE A 437 -7.29 4.94 -15.91
C PHE A 437 -8.43 5.81 -16.44
N ILE A 438 -8.96 6.70 -15.58
CA ILE A 438 -10.05 7.62 -15.95
C ILE A 438 -9.60 8.56 -17.06
N VAL A 439 -8.39 9.13 -16.96
CA VAL A 439 -7.81 10.00 -18.00
C VAL A 439 -7.77 9.28 -19.34
N VAL A 440 -7.24 8.05 -19.40
CA VAL A 440 -7.23 7.27 -20.65
C VAL A 440 -8.65 6.97 -21.15
N GLY A 441 -9.59 6.64 -20.26
CA GLY A 441 -11.00 6.41 -20.61
C GLY A 441 -11.74 7.67 -21.09
N VAL A 442 -11.33 8.86 -20.67
CA VAL A 442 -11.82 10.13 -21.21
C VAL A 442 -11.24 10.36 -22.61
N VAL A 443 -9.94 10.12 -22.80
CA VAL A 443 -9.28 10.21 -24.11
C VAL A 443 -9.92 9.26 -25.12
N GLU A 444 -10.17 8.01 -24.73
CA GLU A 444 -10.90 7.00 -25.53
C GLU A 444 -12.26 7.54 -25.98
N ARG A 445 -13.08 8.05 -25.04
CA ARG A 445 -14.41 8.57 -25.36
C ARG A 445 -14.35 9.77 -26.31
N VAL A 446 -13.38 10.66 -26.15
CA VAL A 446 -13.21 11.82 -27.04
C VAL A 446 -12.73 11.38 -28.43
N ALA A 447 -11.78 10.45 -28.51
CA ALA A 447 -11.27 9.91 -29.77
C ALA A 447 -12.35 9.15 -30.55
N LEU A 448 -13.11 8.27 -29.88
CA LEU A 448 -14.15 7.45 -30.50
C LEU A 448 -15.40 8.25 -30.90
N ARG A 449 -15.70 9.37 -30.22
CA ARG A 449 -16.78 10.28 -30.63
C ARG A 449 -16.60 10.82 -32.06
N ARG A 450 -15.36 10.96 -32.53
CA ARG A 450 -15.06 11.37 -33.91
C ARG A 450 -15.19 10.20 -34.89
N TYR A 451 -14.89 8.98 -34.48
CA TYR A 451 -15.00 7.77 -35.30
C TYR A 451 -16.46 7.35 -35.56
N VAL A 452 -17.34 7.42 -34.56
CA VAL A 452 -18.76 7.03 -34.69
C VAL A 452 -19.59 8.02 -35.53
N ARG A 453 -19.08 9.23 -35.80
CA ARG A 453 -19.75 10.19 -36.70
C ARG A 453 -19.33 10.05 -38.17
N GLY A 454 -18.34 9.21 -38.48
CA GLY A 454 -17.78 9.04 -39.83
C GLY A 454 -18.15 7.72 -40.51
N VAL A 455 -18.98 6.89 -39.87
CA VAL A 455 -19.64 5.69 -40.41
C VAL A 455 -21.14 5.97 -40.34
#